data_AF-A0AAU9TJZ8-F1
#
_entry.id   AF-A0AAU9TJZ8-F1
#
_cell.length_a   1.000
_cell.length_b   1.000
_cell.length_c   1.000
_cell.angle_alpha   90.00
_cell.angle_beta   90.00
_cell.angle_gamma   90.00
#
_symmetry.space_group_name_H-M   'P 1'
#
loop_
_entity.id
_entity.type
_entity.pdbx_description
1 polymer ?
#
loop_
_entity_poly.entity_id
_entity_poly.type
_entity_poly.pdbx_seq_one_letter_code
_entity_poly.pdbx_strand_id
1 'polypeptide(L)'
;MVSGGISLQGKTVLVILDEVTVTAASYVERVIRLHVIPFSQKIDVLEFVPSNRGKGITLIYKGYTYAHIHSKTRWYCSKKAKGCKARLHTTDEGELVAVGESSHNHPPPTLFRDSDGKVHRL
;
A
#
# COMPACT_ATOMS: atom_id res chain seq x y z
N MET A 1 -16.21 -13.94 54.95
CA MET A 1 -15.07 -14.68 55.56
C MET A 1 -14.36 -15.33 54.37
N VAL A 2 -13.24 -14.86 53.81
CA VAL A 2 -12.03 -14.20 54.34
C VAL A 2 -11.70 -12.90 53.59
N SER A 3 -10.92 -12.07 54.28
CA SER A 3 -10.48 -10.70 54.03
C SER A 3 -9.45 -10.51 52.90
N GLY A 4 -9.47 -9.34 52.24
CA GLY A 4 -8.36 -8.86 51.42
C GLY A 4 -8.70 -7.69 50.49
N GLY A 5 -9.25 -6.60 51.01
CA GLY A 5 -9.45 -5.35 50.27
C GLY A 5 -8.42 -4.30 50.70
N ILE A 6 -7.77 -3.65 49.74
CA ILE A 6 -7.21 -2.32 49.93
C ILE A 6 -8.24 -1.33 49.35
N SER A 7 -8.83 -0.55 50.23
CA SER A 7 -9.75 0.57 49.97
C SER A 7 -8.96 1.70 49.28
N LEU A 8 -9.48 2.49 48.33
CA LEU A 8 -10.56 3.45 48.51
C LEU A 8 -11.13 3.89 47.14
N GLN A 9 -12.46 4.06 47.14
CA GLN A 9 -13.27 4.95 46.30
C GLN A 9 -13.29 4.72 44.77
N GLY A 10 -14.34 4.01 44.34
CA GLY A 10 -15.14 4.24 43.13
C GLY A 10 -14.46 4.75 41.87
N LYS A 11 -14.31 3.87 40.88
CA LYS A 11 -14.70 4.09 39.48
C LYS A 11 -14.25 2.93 38.60
N THR A 12 -15.13 2.53 37.69
CA THR A 12 -14.75 1.95 36.40
C THR A 12 -13.70 2.87 35.77
N VAL A 13 -12.50 2.36 35.46
CA VAL A 13 -11.50 3.11 34.70
C VAL A 13 -11.18 2.31 33.45
N LEU A 14 -11.78 2.71 32.33
CA LEU A 14 -11.24 2.44 31.00
C LEU A 14 -9.89 3.18 30.95
N VAL A 15 -8.78 2.44 30.98
CA VAL A 15 -7.48 3.01 30.67
C VAL A 15 -7.26 2.79 29.17
N ILE A 16 -7.73 3.74 28.37
CA ILE A 16 -7.14 4.01 27.06
C ILE A 16 -5.97 4.94 27.37
N LEU A 17 -4.75 4.44 27.24
CA LEU A 17 -3.58 5.31 27.15
C LEU A 17 -2.66 4.78 26.06
N ASP A 18 -2.54 5.65 25.06
CA ASP A 18 -1.60 5.65 23.97
C ASP A 18 -0.15 5.67 24.49
N GLU A 19 0.72 5.15 23.62
CA GLU A 19 2.18 5.31 23.56
C GLU A 19 3.00 4.85 24.77
N VAL A 20 3.76 3.74 24.61
CA VAL A 20 5.17 3.70 25.05
C VAL A 20 5.97 2.77 24.12
N THR A 21 7.03 3.36 23.57
CA THR A 21 8.18 2.76 22.89
C THR A 21 8.70 1.51 23.59
N VAL A 22 8.46 0.33 23.01
CA VAL A 22 9.11 -0.90 23.48
C VAL A 22 10.52 -0.94 22.91
N THR A 23 11.47 -0.73 23.82
CA THR A 23 12.92 -0.77 23.64
C THR A 23 13.36 -2.04 22.91
N ALA A 24 14.06 -1.83 21.79
CA ALA A 24 14.37 -2.79 20.73
C ALA A 24 15.29 -3.98 21.08
N ALA A 25 15.64 -4.21 22.35
CA ALA A 25 16.68 -5.19 22.71
C ALA A 25 16.19 -6.39 23.54
N SER A 26 15.00 -6.36 24.17
CA SER A 26 14.51 -7.49 25.00
C SER A 26 13.28 -8.21 24.45
N TYR A 27 12.61 -7.63 23.44
CA TYR A 27 11.42 -8.24 22.82
C TYR A 27 11.77 -9.36 21.82
N VAL A 28 12.99 -9.37 21.29
CA VAL A 28 13.35 -10.23 20.15
C VAL A 28 13.57 -11.71 20.49
N GLU A 29 13.69 -12.11 21.76
CA GLU A 29 13.96 -13.52 22.11
C GLU A 29 12.76 -14.29 22.68
N ARG A 30 11.63 -13.64 23.02
CA ARG A 30 10.49 -14.32 23.67
C ARG A 30 9.19 -14.40 22.86
N VAL A 31 9.10 -13.78 21.69
CA VAL A 31 7.89 -13.80 20.83
C VAL A 31 8.02 -14.76 19.63
N ILE A 32 9.05 -15.62 19.61
CA ILE A 32 9.25 -16.59 18.53
C ILE A 32 8.33 -17.84 18.67
N ARG A 33 7.45 -17.93 19.67
CA ARG A 33 6.68 -19.17 19.94
C ARG A 33 5.15 -19.15 19.85
N LEU A 34 4.48 -18.06 19.52
CA LEU A 34 3.06 -18.12 19.11
C LEU A 34 2.78 -17.00 18.12
N HIS A 35 2.35 -17.38 16.90
CA HIS A 35 2.13 -16.57 15.69
C HIS A 35 3.32 -16.49 14.73
N VAL A 36 3.84 -17.66 14.33
CA VAL A 36 4.31 -17.85 12.96
C VAL A 36 3.07 -17.78 12.05
N ILE A 37 2.60 -16.56 11.78
CA ILE A 37 1.79 -16.30 10.60
C ILE A 37 2.83 -16.20 9.49
N PRO A 38 2.91 -17.13 8.51
CA PRO A 38 3.53 -16.80 7.25
C PRO A 38 2.63 -15.76 6.62
N PHE A 39 2.81 -14.50 7.01
CA PHE A 39 2.14 -13.38 6.41
C PHE A 39 2.77 -13.19 5.05
N SER A 40 2.33 -14.02 4.12
CA SER A 40 2.55 -13.87 2.69
C SER A 40 1.80 -12.63 2.23
N GLN A 41 2.08 -11.46 2.81
CA GLN A 41 1.63 -10.23 2.22
C GLN A 41 2.44 -9.98 0.98
N LYS A 42 1.74 -10.19 -0.14
CA LYS A 42 2.20 -9.87 -1.47
C LYS A 42 2.57 -8.39 -1.48
N ILE A 43 3.86 -8.10 -1.62
CA ILE A 43 4.31 -6.72 -1.78
C ILE A 43 3.82 -6.27 -3.15
N ASP A 44 2.94 -5.28 -3.13
CA ASP A 44 2.34 -4.68 -4.29
C ASP A 44 3.36 -3.71 -4.90
N VAL A 45 4.10 -4.16 -5.93
CA VAL A 45 5.17 -3.39 -6.56
C VAL A 45 4.59 -2.35 -7.52
N LEU A 46 4.97 -1.10 -7.34
CA LEU A 46 4.71 0.00 -8.25
C LEU A 46 5.97 0.27 -9.07
N GLU A 47 5.80 0.42 -10.37
CA GLU A 47 6.92 0.72 -11.27
C GLU A 47 6.62 1.98 -12.08
N PHE A 48 7.51 2.96 -12.00
CA PHE A 48 7.40 4.22 -12.70
C PHE A 48 8.34 4.20 -13.91
N VAL A 49 7.77 4.30 -15.11
CA VAL A 49 8.53 4.26 -16.37
C VAL A 49 8.33 5.55 -17.18
N PRO A 50 9.33 6.02 -17.93
CA PRO A 50 9.16 7.12 -18.87
C PRO A 50 8.05 6.81 -19.88
N SER A 51 7.21 7.80 -20.18
CA SER A 51 6.18 7.68 -21.20
C SER A 51 6.76 7.79 -22.60
N ASN A 52 6.30 6.94 -23.52
CA ASN A 52 6.64 7.06 -24.94
C ASN A 52 5.89 8.21 -25.64
N ARG A 53 4.93 8.87 -24.98
CA ARG A 53 4.10 9.96 -25.56
C ARG A 53 4.56 11.37 -25.18
N GLY A 54 5.75 11.53 -24.59
CA GLY A 54 6.31 12.83 -24.19
C GLY A 54 7.03 12.77 -22.84
N LYS A 55 7.28 13.93 -22.21
CA LYS A 55 8.03 14.06 -20.93
C LYS A 55 7.28 13.55 -19.68
N GLY A 56 6.33 12.63 -19.83
CA GLY A 56 5.51 12.11 -18.73
C GLY A 56 6.03 10.81 -18.13
N ILE A 57 5.44 10.41 -17.01
CA ILE A 57 5.66 9.10 -16.37
C ILE A 57 4.40 8.24 -16.56
N THR A 58 4.61 6.95 -16.80
CA THR A 58 3.58 5.90 -16.74
C THR A 58 3.83 5.06 -15.50
N LEU A 59 2.80 4.82 -14.70
CA LEU A 59 2.86 3.90 -13.58
C LEU A 59 2.35 2.52 -14.03
N ILE A 60 3.07 1.45 -13.70
CA ILE A 60 2.66 0.07 -13.91
C ILE A 60 2.34 -0.55 -12.55
N TYR A 61 1.16 -1.13 -12.44
CA TYR A 61 0.70 -1.81 -11.23
C TYR A 61 -0.22 -2.97 -11.62
N LYS A 62 0.08 -4.18 -11.09
CA LYS A 62 -0.65 -5.42 -11.41
C LYS A 62 -0.87 -5.66 -12.91
N GLY A 63 0.12 -5.31 -13.73
CA GLY A 63 0.10 -5.46 -15.20
C GLY A 63 -0.67 -4.37 -15.96
N TYR A 64 -1.34 -3.45 -15.25
CA TYR A 64 -2.05 -2.32 -15.87
C TYR A 64 -1.20 -1.06 -15.88
N THR A 65 -1.45 -0.20 -16.86
CA THR A 65 -0.77 1.09 -17.00
C THR A 65 -1.67 2.21 -16.52
N TYR A 66 -1.09 3.17 -15.82
CA TYR A 66 -1.77 4.34 -15.27
C TYR A 66 -1.02 5.61 -15.67
N ALA A 67 -1.77 6.70 -15.84
CA ALA A 67 -1.24 8.02 -16.11
C ALA A 67 -1.88 9.03 -15.16
N HIS A 68 -1.09 10.01 -14.75
CA HIS A 68 -1.61 11.20 -14.11
C HIS A 68 -1.99 12.27 -15.14
N ILE A 69 -2.90 13.18 -14.79
CA ILE A 69 -3.28 14.31 -15.65
C ILE A 69 -2.78 15.63 -15.07
N HIS A 70 -3.06 15.89 -13.78
CA HIS A 70 -2.74 17.18 -13.13
C HIS A 70 -2.06 17.05 -11.76
N SER A 71 -1.96 15.84 -11.21
CA SER A 71 -1.45 15.57 -9.87
C SER A 71 -0.40 14.47 -9.95
N LYS A 72 0.69 14.56 -9.20
CA LYS A 72 1.72 13.51 -9.17
C LYS A 72 1.29 12.26 -8.40
N THR A 73 0.24 12.38 -7.58
CA THR A 73 -0.21 11.35 -6.64
C THR A 73 -1.49 10.64 -7.09
N ARG A 74 -2.25 11.21 -8.01
CA ARG A 74 -3.51 10.63 -8.51
C ARG A 74 -3.34 10.02 -9.90
N TRP A 75 -3.46 8.71 -9.95
CA TRP A 75 -3.21 7.90 -11.14
C TRP A 75 -4.51 7.30 -11.65
N TYR A 76 -4.75 7.39 -12.95
CA TYR A 76 -5.91 6.80 -13.61
C TYR A 76 -5.46 5.77 -14.63
N CYS A 77 -6.22 4.69 -14.79
CA CYS A 77 -5.92 3.72 -15.83
C CYS A 77 -5.81 4.40 -17.20
N SER A 78 -4.82 4.02 -17.99
CA SER A 78 -4.58 4.64 -19.31
C SER A 78 -5.73 4.46 -20.31
N LYS A 79 -6.72 3.61 -20.00
CA LYS A 79 -7.96 3.47 -20.79
C LYS A 79 -9.15 4.24 -20.18
N LYS A 80 -8.90 5.23 -19.30
CA LYS A 80 -9.95 6.12 -18.77
C LYS A 80 -10.81 6.76 -19.86
N ALA A 81 -10.19 7.19 -20.96
CA ALA A 81 -10.92 7.74 -22.12
C ALA A 81 -11.83 6.71 -22.82
N LYS A 82 -11.61 5.42 -22.60
CA LYS A 82 -12.48 4.31 -23.06
C LYS A 82 -13.43 3.80 -21.96
N GLY A 83 -13.62 4.58 -20.90
CA GLY A 83 -14.58 4.29 -19.83
C GLY A 83 -14.05 3.49 -18.63
N CYS A 84 -12.75 3.14 -18.60
CA CYS A 84 -12.19 2.47 -17.42
C CYS A 84 -12.16 3.41 -16.21
N LYS A 85 -12.63 2.93 -15.05
CA LYS A 85 -12.74 3.72 -13.82
C LYS A 85 -11.58 3.48 -12.83
N ALA A 86 -10.72 2.51 -13.11
CA ALA A 86 -9.66 2.12 -12.21
C ALA A 86 -8.68 3.27 -11.90
N ARG A 87 -8.33 3.43 -10.62
CA ARG A 87 -7.49 4.53 -10.13
C ARG A 87 -6.66 4.15 -8.91
N LEU A 88 -5.49 4.76 -8.77
CA LEU A 88 -4.55 4.58 -7.66
C LEU A 88 -4.16 5.94 -7.08
N HIS A 89 -3.89 5.96 -5.79
CA HIS A 89 -3.39 7.12 -5.08
C HIS A 89 -2.04 6.76 -4.45
N THR A 90 -1.01 7.57 -4.72
CA THR A 90 0.32 7.41 -4.14
C THR A 90 0.69 8.56 -3.22
N THR A 91 1.75 8.40 -2.43
CA THR A 91 2.47 9.53 -1.83
C THR A 91 3.29 10.25 -2.91
N ASP A 92 3.88 11.40 -2.56
CA ASP A 92 4.80 12.11 -3.46
C ASP A 92 6.11 11.33 -3.67
N GLU A 93 6.45 10.44 -2.73
CA GLU A 93 7.58 9.50 -2.79
C GLU A 93 7.26 8.24 -3.64
N GLY A 94 6.02 8.10 -4.10
CA GLY A 94 5.60 7.00 -4.99
C GLY A 94 5.09 5.75 -4.28
N GLU A 95 4.84 5.81 -2.97
CA GLU A 95 4.27 4.69 -2.21
C GLU A 95 2.77 4.58 -2.45
N LEU A 96 2.22 3.37 -2.56
CA LEU A 96 0.78 3.17 -2.76
C LEU A 96 0.02 3.43 -1.45
N VAL A 97 -0.82 4.46 -1.44
CA VAL A 97 -1.64 4.85 -0.29
C VAL A 97 -3.03 4.23 -0.37
N ALA A 98 -3.62 4.22 -1.57
CA ALA A 98 -4.95 3.65 -1.76
C ALA A 98 -5.17 3.17 -3.20
N VAL A 99 -5.94 2.09 -3.30
CA VAL A 99 -6.57 1.65 -4.54
C VAL A 99 -8.01 2.15 -4.50
N GLY A 100 -8.42 2.96 -5.48
CA GLY A 100 -9.80 3.40 -5.59
C GLY A 100 -10.66 2.29 -6.18
N GLU A 101 -11.22 2.54 -7.37
CA GLU A 101 -11.77 1.45 -8.17
C GLU A 101 -10.60 0.56 -8.65
N SER A 102 -10.69 -0.74 -8.37
CA SER A 102 -9.67 -1.72 -8.77
C SER A 102 -10.09 -2.50 -10.02
N SER A 103 -11.39 -2.53 -10.35
CA SER A 103 -11.92 -3.26 -11.48
C SER A 103 -11.60 -2.57 -12.81
N HIS A 104 -11.07 -3.34 -13.75
CA HIS A 104 -10.84 -2.92 -15.12
C HIS A 104 -11.88 -3.55 -16.04
N ASN A 105 -12.42 -2.78 -16.98
CA ASN A 105 -13.35 -3.25 -18.00
C ASN A 105 -12.63 -3.64 -19.31
N HIS A 106 -11.33 -3.89 -19.24
CA HIS A 106 -10.50 -4.25 -20.39
C HIS A 106 -9.33 -5.13 -19.93
N PRO A 107 -8.74 -5.93 -20.83
CA PRO A 107 -7.54 -6.69 -20.52
C PRO A 107 -6.34 -5.75 -20.28
N PRO A 108 -5.32 -6.21 -19.54
CA PRO A 108 -4.04 -5.52 -19.45
C PRO A 108 -3.43 -5.28 -20.85
N PRO A 109 -2.70 -4.18 -21.07
CA PRO A 109 -1.92 -4.01 -22.29
C PRO A 109 -0.74 -4.98 -22.34
N THR A 110 -0.30 -5.32 -23.55
CA THR A 110 0.98 -6.02 -23.75
C THR A 110 2.14 -5.05 -23.54
N LEU A 111 3.06 -5.41 -22.66
CA LEU A 111 4.26 -4.65 -22.34
C LEU A 111 5.49 -5.49 -22.70
N PHE A 112 6.43 -4.91 -23.44
CA PHE A 112 7.71 -5.50 -23.79
C PHE A 112 8.82 -4.74 -23.08
N ARG A 113 9.78 -5.46 -22.49
CA ARG A 113 11.00 -4.87 -21.93
C ARG A 113 12.14 -5.17 -22.89
N ASP A 114 12.83 -4.13 -23.33
CA ASP A 114 14.06 -4.31 -24.10
C ASP A 114 15.25 -4.67 -23.18
N SER A 115 16.42 -4.88 -23.79
CA SER A 115 17.67 -5.20 -23.09
C SER A 115 18.13 -4.11 -22.13
N ASP A 116 17.73 -2.86 -22.36
CA ASP A 116 18.06 -1.71 -21.51
C ASP A 116 17.05 -1.53 -20.36
N GLY A 117 16.07 -2.43 -20.26
CA GLY A 117 15.01 -2.39 -19.25
C GLY A 117 13.91 -1.37 -19.54
N LYS A 118 13.93 -0.71 -20.70
CA LYS A 118 12.89 0.24 -21.10
C LYS A 118 11.63 -0.52 -21.49
N VAL A 119 10.49 -0.01 -20.99
CA VAL A 119 9.19 -0.60 -21.25
C VAL A 119 8.55 0.02 -22.49
N HIS A 120 8.20 -0.85 -23.43
CA HIS A 120 7.46 -0.53 -24.64
C HIS A 120 6.05 -1.11 -24.53
N ARG A 121 5.04 -0.28 -24.80
CA ARG A 121 3.67 -0.74 -24.96
C ARG A 121 3.47 -1.14 -26.42
N LEU A 122 3.06 -2.38 -26.67
CA LEU A 122 2.75 -2.90 -28.00
C LEU A 122 1.32 -2.54 -28.44
#